data_AF-E6KJ85-F1
#
_entry.id   AF-E6KJ85-F1
#
_cell.length_a   1.000
_cell.length_b   1.000
_cell.length_c   1.000
_cell.angle_alpha   90.00
_cell.angle_beta   90.00
_cell.angle_gamma   90.00
#
_symmetry.space_group_name_H-M   'P 1'
#
loop_
_entity.id
_entity.type
_entity.pdbx_description
1 polymer ?
#
loop_
_entity_poly.entity_id
_entity_poly.type
_entity_poly.pdbx_seq_one_letter_code
_entity_poly.pdbx_strand_id
1 'polypeptide(L)'
;MSRSVELLKKRYLKNIKENPNLFIGIELEYPIVNLEGKATDGEVVKDLFRYLPSVLGFTIEKVDDFGNPIQLLDPVSQDTILFEVAYTTIEFAFGKAESIQEVEERFDFYMATIQNKLGEANHAIVGCGIHPNWEKNENCPVPYPRYQMLMDYLNLSRSKTSRGLHHFPEYGAFICGSQVQLDVSRSNYLRVINAFTQIEAAKAYLFANSEFSGADWDTKISRDIFWEESMHGIYPENVGVNTRLFKDEDDFFDYLNHSAIFTAERDGQTYYFYPIQARDYLATPEIQAFTLNGDEVLIHPQEEDFQTHRSYQYQDLTTRGTVEFRSVCTQPLDRTFASAAFHLGLLVHLDKLEAYLRTAPFFTTAGRDYKLLRRQFSKKKLTDEEEAAVLEFSKDLLTLAEEGLEKRDKQEMVYLEPLKKELGL
;
A
#
# COMPACT_ATOMS: atom_id res chain seq x y z
N MET A 1 11.33 25.91 -13.30
CA MET A 1 10.57 24.92 -12.52
C MET A 1 9.09 25.27 -12.69
N SER A 2 8.22 24.32 -13.02
CA SER A 2 6.79 24.63 -13.18
C SER A 2 6.15 24.87 -11.81
N ARG A 3 5.01 25.59 -11.78
CA ARG A 3 4.27 25.83 -10.54
C ARG A 3 3.82 24.53 -9.86
N SER A 4 3.41 23.54 -10.64
CA SER A 4 3.04 22.21 -10.16
C SER A 4 4.19 21.51 -9.43
N VAL A 5 5.41 21.56 -9.96
CA VAL A 5 6.61 20.99 -9.31
C VAL A 5 6.90 21.70 -7.99
N GLU A 6 6.77 23.03 -7.92
CA GLU A 6 6.94 23.77 -6.66
C GLU A 6 5.93 23.33 -5.59
N LEU A 7 4.67 23.13 -5.96
CA LEU A 7 3.62 22.66 -5.06
C LEU A 7 3.89 21.23 -4.56
N LEU A 8 4.31 20.33 -5.46
CA LEU A 8 4.69 18.96 -5.10
C LEU A 8 5.90 18.94 -4.15
N LYS A 9 6.96 19.70 -4.47
CA LYS A 9 8.13 19.83 -3.60
C LYS A 9 7.74 20.38 -2.23
N LYS A 10 6.92 21.44 -2.19
CA LYS A 10 6.42 22.02 -0.93
C LYS A 10 5.63 21.00 -0.13
N ARG A 11 4.81 20.15 -0.78
CA ARG A 11 4.02 19.12 -0.10
C ARG A 11 4.90 18.04 0.52
N TYR A 12 5.74 17.40 -0.28
CA TYR A 12 6.43 16.18 0.11
C TYR A 12 7.71 16.43 0.90
N LEU A 13 8.32 17.60 0.70
CA LEU A 13 9.62 17.89 1.32
C LEU A 13 9.52 18.79 2.55
N LYS A 14 8.31 19.19 2.95
CA LYS A 14 8.11 20.07 4.11
C LYS A 14 8.53 19.41 5.43
N ASN A 15 8.26 18.12 5.59
CA ASN A 15 8.40 17.42 6.87
C ASN A 15 9.62 16.48 6.94
N ILE A 16 10.37 16.34 5.83
CA ILE A 16 11.60 15.55 5.83
C ILE A 16 12.68 16.26 6.66
N LYS A 17 13.34 15.51 7.55
CA LYS A 17 14.36 16.03 8.47
C LYS A 17 15.75 15.76 7.92
N GLU A 18 16.73 16.57 8.30
CA GLU A 18 18.14 16.32 7.93
C GLU A 18 18.70 15.08 8.64
N ASN A 19 18.41 14.93 9.93
CA ASN A 19 18.87 13.81 10.76
C ASN A 19 17.68 13.24 11.54
N PRO A 20 16.78 12.47 10.89
CA PRO A 20 15.68 11.83 11.59
C PRO A 20 16.18 10.68 12.48
N ASN A 21 15.51 10.46 13.60
CA ASN A 21 15.54 9.15 14.25
C ASN A 21 14.79 8.17 13.35
N LEU A 22 15.27 6.93 13.27
CA LEU A 22 14.62 5.89 12.49
C LEU A 22 13.51 5.23 13.30
N PHE A 23 12.27 5.68 13.10
CA PHE A 23 11.08 4.97 13.57
C PHE A 23 10.50 4.09 12.46
N ILE A 24 9.61 3.19 12.87
CA ILE A 24 8.90 2.24 12.03
C ILE A 24 7.41 2.55 12.12
N GLY A 25 6.77 2.88 11.00
CA GLY A 25 5.32 2.85 10.86
C GLY A 25 4.92 1.57 10.14
N ILE A 26 3.91 0.85 10.65
CA ILE A 26 3.40 -0.37 10.04
C ILE A 26 1.90 -0.21 9.83
N GLU A 27 1.43 -0.51 8.62
CA GLU A 27 0.01 -0.54 8.26
C GLU A 27 -0.31 -1.94 7.71
N LEU A 28 -1.30 -2.61 8.31
CA LEU A 28 -1.67 -3.98 7.98
C LEU A 28 -3.16 -4.07 7.66
N GLU A 29 -3.49 -4.47 6.45
CA GLU A 29 -4.87 -4.70 6.01
C GLU A 29 -5.17 -6.20 6.03
N TYR A 30 -6.34 -6.58 6.52
CA TYR A 30 -6.79 -7.97 6.48
C TYR A 30 -8.28 -8.11 6.13
N PRO A 31 -8.66 -9.15 5.38
CA PRO A 31 -10.05 -9.53 5.23
C PRO A 31 -10.61 -10.11 6.54
N ILE A 32 -11.84 -9.71 6.88
CA ILE A 32 -12.70 -10.40 7.84
C ILE A 32 -13.60 -11.34 7.05
N VAL A 33 -13.49 -12.65 7.29
CA VAL A 33 -14.21 -13.69 6.56
C VAL A 33 -15.26 -14.38 7.43
N ASN A 34 -16.34 -14.81 6.80
CA ASN A 34 -17.23 -15.84 7.34
C ASN A 34 -16.59 -17.23 7.16
N LEU A 35 -16.47 -18.01 8.25
CA LEU A 35 -15.75 -19.29 8.24
C LEU A 35 -16.50 -20.42 7.51
N GLU A 36 -17.79 -20.26 7.20
CA GLU A 36 -18.54 -21.19 6.33
C GLU A 36 -18.35 -20.85 4.83
N GLY A 37 -17.49 -19.88 4.50
CA GLY A 37 -17.26 -19.44 3.13
C GLY A 37 -18.44 -18.66 2.54
N LYS A 38 -19.28 -18.04 3.38
CA LYS A 38 -20.36 -17.13 2.95
C LYS A 38 -19.83 -15.70 2.80
N ALA A 39 -20.69 -14.80 2.32
CA ALA A 39 -20.43 -13.37 2.42
C ALA A 39 -20.19 -12.98 3.89
N THR A 40 -19.27 -12.06 4.13
CA THR A 40 -19.03 -11.52 5.47
C THR A 40 -20.25 -10.74 5.94
N ASP A 41 -20.71 -11.02 7.17
CA ASP A 41 -21.87 -10.34 7.74
C ASP A 41 -21.49 -8.91 8.18
N GLY A 42 -22.06 -7.91 7.51
CA GLY A 42 -21.78 -6.51 7.79
C GLY A 42 -22.19 -6.05 9.18
N GLU A 43 -23.23 -6.63 9.80
CA GLU A 43 -23.62 -6.25 11.16
C GLU A 43 -22.66 -6.84 12.20
N VAL A 44 -22.15 -8.06 11.99
CA VAL A 44 -21.10 -8.64 12.85
C VAL A 44 -19.87 -7.74 12.89
N VAL A 45 -19.48 -7.21 11.73
CA VAL A 45 -18.29 -6.36 11.62
C VAL A 45 -18.54 -4.96 12.21
N LYS A 46 -19.71 -4.37 12.03
CA LYS A 46 -20.07 -3.11 12.71
C LYS A 46 -20.18 -3.30 14.23
N ASP A 47 -20.73 -4.41 14.70
CA ASP A 47 -20.83 -4.74 16.12
C ASP A 47 -19.45 -4.90 16.77
N LEU A 48 -18.47 -5.46 16.05
CA LEU A 48 -17.08 -5.44 16.48
C LEU A 48 -16.61 -4.01 16.76
N PHE A 49 -16.82 -3.07 15.82
CA PHE A 49 -16.37 -1.68 15.97
C PHE A 49 -17.15 -0.88 17.04
N ARG A 50 -18.39 -1.27 17.35
CA ARG A 50 -19.13 -0.75 18.52
C ARG A 50 -18.58 -1.32 19.84
N TYR A 51 -18.07 -2.54 19.82
CA TYR A 51 -17.55 -3.25 21.00
C TYR A 51 -16.14 -2.78 21.41
N LEU A 52 -15.21 -2.65 20.45
CA LEU A 52 -13.80 -2.37 20.71
C LEU A 52 -13.54 -1.12 21.59
N PRO A 53 -14.21 0.03 21.42
CA PRO A 53 -14.00 1.21 22.28
C PRO A 53 -14.18 0.91 23.76
N SER A 54 -15.18 0.10 24.11
CA SER A 54 -15.49 -0.21 25.51
C SER A 54 -14.49 -1.15 26.17
N VAL A 55 -13.80 -1.97 25.38
CA VAL A 55 -12.90 -3.02 25.89
C VAL A 55 -11.43 -2.61 25.80
N LEU A 56 -11.07 -1.88 24.75
CA LEU A 56 -9.71 -1.41 24.51
C LEU A 56 -9.48 0.04 24.97
N GLY A 57 -10.55 0.76 25.36
CA GLY A 57 -10.45 2.17 25.76
C GLY A 57 -10.21 3.12 24.59
N PHE A 58 -10.53 2.69 23.37
CA PHE A 58 -10.36 3.51 22.18
C PHE A 58 -11.40 4.63 22.09
N THR A 59 -11.02 5.71 21.43
CA THR A 59 -11.92 6.79 21.03
C THR A 59 -12.46 6.52 19.63
N ILE A 60 -13.71 6.92 19.37
CA ILE A 60 -14.31 6.86 18.03
C ILE A 60 -13.92 8.14 17.31
N GLU A 61 -13.06 8.03 16.29
CA GLU A 61 -12.57 9.18 15.53
C GLU A 61 -13.46 9.52 14.34
N LYS A 62 -14.01 8.49 13.67
CA LYS A 62 -14.95 8.66 12.56
C LYS A 62 -16.11 7.69 12.63
N VAL A 63 -17.23 8.15 12.10
CA VAL A 63 -18.44 7.35 11.89
C VAL A 63 -18.89 7.41 10.44
N ASP A 64 -19.63 6.39 9.99
CA ASP A 64 -20.33 6.41 8.71
C ASP A 64 -21.57 7.34 8.75
N ASP A 65 -22.25 7.49 7.61
CA ASP A 65 -23.48 8.29 7.46
C ASP A 65 -24.63 7.83 8.37
N PHE A 66 -24.53 6.62 8.95
CA PHE A 66 -25.52 6.03 9.86
C PHE A 66 -25.11 6.08 11.34
N GLY A 67 -23.95 6.66 11.66
CA GLY A 67 -23.44 6.78 13.02
C GLY A 67 -22.69 5.54 13.53
N ASN A 68 -22.34 4.58 12.67
CA ASN A 68 -21.52 3.43 13.03
C ASN A 68 -20.04 3.83 13.12
N PRO A 69 -19.29 3.41 14.15
CA PRO A 69 -17.85 3.63 14.19
C PRO A 69 -17.15 2.95 13.01
N ILE A 70 -16.28 3.69 12.31
CA ILE A 70 -15.50 3.17 11.18
C ILE A 70 -13.99 3.39 11.33
N GLN A 71 -13.60 4.23 12.30
CA GLN A 71 -12.21 4.48 12.65
C GLN A 71 -12.12 4.72 14.15
N LEU A 72 -11.26 3.94 14.81
CA LEU A 72 -11.02 3.96 16.23
C LEU A 72 -9.56 4.37 16.47
N LEU A 73 -9.33 5.18 17.49
CA LEU A 73 -8.02 5.70 17.87
C LEU A 73 -7.70 5.36 19.33
N ASP A 74 -6.55 4.73 19.56
CA ASP A 74 -5.95 4.64 20.88
C ASP A 74 -5.29 5.98 21.25
N PRO A 75 -5.79 6.70 22.28
CA PRO A 75 -5.21 7.97 22.69
C PRO A 75 -3.78 7.85 23.25
N VAL A 76 -3.34 6.66 23.68
CA VAL A 76 -2.01 6.46 24.25
C VAL A 76 -0.99 6.17 23.16
N SER A 77 -1.19 5.08 22.43
CA SER A 77 -0.22 4.61 21.44
C SER A 77 -0.33 5.33 20.09
N GLN A 78 -1.45 6.04 19.85
CA GLN A 78 -1.81 6.63 18.57
C GLN A 78 -2.08 5.58 17.46
N ASP A 79 -2.29 4.32 17.84
CA ASP A 79 -2.76 3.29 16.92
C ASP A 79 -4.17 3.59 16.44
N THR A 80 -4.40 3.35 15.16
CA THR A 80 -5.72 3.45 14.56
C THR A 80 -6.15 2.08 14.06
N ILE A 81 -7.39 1.68 14.39
CA ILE A 81 -8.04 0.53 13.78
C ILE A 81 -9.23 1.06 12.98
N LEU A 82 -9.27 0.77 11.69
CA LEU A 82 -10.26 1.31 10.78
C LEU A 82 -10.74 0.27 9.77
N PHE A 83 -11.84 0.57 9.10
CA PHE A 83 -12.17 -0.09 7.85
C PHE A 83 -11.43 0.58 6.69
N GLU A 84 -11.01 -0.25 5.74
CA GLU A 84 -10.60 0.24 4.42
C GLU A 84 -11.83 0.60 3.58
N VAL A 85 -11.72 0.60 2.25
CA VAL A 85 -12.82 0.94 1.33
C VAL A 85 -14.14 0.26 1.69
N ALA A 86 -14.12 -1.01 2.12
CA ALA A 86 -15.31 -1.78 2.49
C ALA A 86 -15.25 -2.30 3.93
N TYR A 87 -16.43 -2.53 4.52
CA TYR A 87 -16.56 -3.11 5.86
C TYR A 87 -15.87 -4.46 6.04
N THR A 88 -15.64 -5.20 4.96
CA THR A 88 -15.03 -6.54 5.00
C THR A 88 -13.52 -6.52 5.18
N THR A 89 -12.90 -5.34 5.19
CA THR A 89 -11.44 -5.19 5.31
C THR A 89 -11.12 -4.29 6.49
N ILE A 90 -10.42 -4.85 7.47
CA ILE A 90 -9.92 -4.13 8.64
C ILE A 90 -8.46 -3.75 8.43
N GLU A 91 -8.09 -2.54 8.84
CA GLU A 91 -6.73 -2.04 8.82
C GLU A 91 -6.27 -1.73 10.25
N PHE A 92 -5.03 -2.13 10.54
CA PHE A 92 -4.27 -1.70 11.70
C PHE A 92 -3.20 -0.72 11.24
N ALA A 93 -3.39 0.56 11.53
CA ALA A 93 -2.41 1.62 11.26
C ALA A 93 -1.73 2.02 12.56
N PHE A 94 -0.53 1.47 12.80
CA PHE A 94 0.15 1.64 14.08
C PHE A 94 0.82 3.02 14.20
N GLY A 95 0.75 3.58 15.40
CA GLY A 95 1.59 4.68 15.82
C GLY A 95 3.06 4.29 15.71
N LYS A 96 3.91 5.28 15.40
CA LYS A 96 5.36 5.07 15.18
C LYS A 96 5.99 4.28 16.35
N ALA A 97 6.83 3.32 16.02
CA ALA A 97 7.51 2.46 16.97
C ALA A 97 9.02 2.52 16.80
N GLU A 98 9.77 2.23 17.86
CA GLU A 98 11.22 2.13 17.79
C GLU A 98 11.70 0.73 17.38
N SER A 99 10.87 -0.29 17.57
CA SER A 99 11.14 -1.67 17.16
C SER A 99 9.88 -2.37 16.65
N ILE A 100 10.07 -3.46 15.91
CA ILE A 100 8.96 -4.29 15.43
C ILE A 100 8.22 -4.97 16.59
N GLN A 101 8.93 -5.36 17.65
CA GLN A 101 8.34 -6.00 18.84
C GLN A 101 7.28 -5.11 19.52
N GLU A 102 7.51 -3.80 19.61
CA GLU A 102 6.52 -2.85 20.17
C GLU A 102 5.21 -2.85 19.36
N VAL A 103 5.30 -3.10 18.06
CA VAL A 103 4.12 -3.23 17.19
C VAL A 103 3.49 -4.61 17.35
N GLU A 104 4.29 -5.67 17.37
CA GLU A 104 3.82 -7.05 17.57
C GLU A 104 3.04 -7.22 18.87
N GLU A 105 3.56 -6.72 20.00
CA GLU A 105 2.87 -6.81 21.30
C GLU A 105 1.47 -6.21 21.28
N ARG A 106 1.32 -5.05 20.61
CA ARG A 106 0.02 -4.37 20.45
C ARG A 106 -0.88 -5.10 19.46
N PHE A 107 -0.32 -5.52 18.33
CA PHE A 107 -1.03 -6.31 17.31
C PHE A 107 -1.59 -7.60 17.90
N ASP A 108 -0.80 -8.37 18.65
CA ASP A 108 -1.22 -9.63 19.26
C ASP A 108 -2.37 -9.42 20.25
N PHE A 109 -2.29 -8.35 21.05
CA PHE A 109 -3.37 -7.98 21.97
C PHE A 109 -4.67 -7.61 21.24
N TYR A 110 -4.59 -6.80 20.18
CA TYR A 110 -5.75 -6.43 19.37
C TYR A 110 -6.32 -7.64 18.64
N MET A 111 -5.46 -8.44 18.00
CA MET A 111 -5.85 -9.66 17.28
C MET A 111 -6.53 -10.66 18.20
N ALA A 112 -5.99 -10.93 19.39
CA ALA A 112 -6.64 -11.83 20.35
C ALA A 112 -8.04 -11.33 20.72
N THR A 113 -8.19 -10.03 20.97
CA THR A 113 -9.49 -9.43 21.31
C THR A 113 -10.49 -9.51 20.16
N ILE A 114 -10.06 -9.14 18.95
CA ILE A 114 -10.89 -9.11 17.74
C ILE A 114 -11.28 -10.52 17.31
N GLN A 115 -10.33 -11.46 17.26
CA GLN A 115 -10.58 -12.86 16.90
C GLN A 115 -11.59 -13.51 17.84
N ASN A 116 -11.46 -13.29 19.15
CA ASN A 116 -12.41 -13.80 20.13
C ASN A 116 -13.82 -13.26 19.86
N LYS A 117 -13.96 -11.97 19.58
CA LYS A 117 -15.26 -11.35 19.32
C LYS A 117 -15.89 -11.84 18.00
N LEU A 118 -15.10 -11.92 16.93
CA LEU A 118 -15.57 -12.43 15.64
C LEU A 118 -15.96 -13.92 15.71
N GLY A 119 -15.25 -14.70 16.52
CA GLY A 119 -15.52 -16.12 16.72
C GLY A 119 -16.91 -16.42 17.28
N GLU A 120 -17.50 -15.52 18.07
CA GLU A 120 -18.88 -15.65 18.58
C GLU A 120 -19.93 -15.78 17.45
N ALA A 121 -19.63 -15.19 16.29
CA ALA A 121 -20.48 -15.19 15.11
C ALA A 121 -19.89 -16.00 13.95
N ASN A 122 -18.92 -16.89 14.20
CA ASN A 122 -18.26 -17.72 13.19
C ASN A 122 -17.55 -16.91 12.08
N HIS A 123 -16.91 -15.81 12.46
CA HIS A 123 -16.07 -14.97 11.60
C HIS A 123 -14.63 -14.95 12.10
N ALA A 124 -13.69 -14.57 11.22
CA ALA A 124 -12.28 -14.40 11.57
C ALA A 124 -11.56 -13.43 10.63
N ILE A 125 -10.49 -12.81 11.11
CA ILE A 125 -9.44 -12.20 10.29
C ILE A 125 -8.56 -13.31 9.70
N VAL A 126 -8.16 -13.18 8.43
CA VAL A 126 -7.22 -14.10 7.77
C VAL A 126 -6.13 -13.36 6.98
N GLY A 127 -4.92 -13.93 6.94
CA GLY A 127 -3.76 -13.34 6.24
C GLY A 127 -3.75 -13.58 4.73
N CYS A 128 -4.63 -12.91 4.00
CA CYS A 128 -4.75 -13.04 2.54
C CYS A 128 -4.72 -11.67 1.85
N GLY A 129 -3.96 -11.54 0.77
CA GLY A 129 -3.89 -10.30 -0.03
C GLY A 129 -5.09 -10.08 -0.95
N ILE A 130 -5.96 -11.09 -1.10
CA ILE A 130 -7.32 -10.99 -1.67
C ILE A 130 -8.29 -11.57 -0.64
N HIS A 131 -9.42 -10.91 -0.44
CA HIS A 131 -10.51 -11.43 0.38
C HIS A 131 -10.98 -12.79 -0.17
N PRO A 132 -10.86 -13.91 0.59
CA PRO A 132 -11.18 -15.25 0.08
C PRO A 132 -12.61 -15.40 -0.46
N ASN A 133 -13.57 -14.70 0.16
CA ASN A 133 -14.97 -14.69 -0.26
C ASN A 133 -15.37 -13.48 -1.12
N TRP A 134 -14.41 -12.83 -1.82
CA TRP A 134 -14.66 -11.57 -2.57
C TRP A 134 -15.88 -11.66 -3.50
N GLU A 135 -16.09 -12.80 -4.18
CA GLU A 135 -17.17 -12.99 -5.15
C GLU A 135 -18.57 -12.99 -4.51
N LYS A 136 -18.65 -13.24 -3.19
CA LYS A 136 -19.90 -13.36 -2.43
C LYS A 136 -20.22 -12.07 -1.68
N ASN A 137 -19.19 -11.30 -1.37
CA ASN A 137 -19.34 -10.01 -0.69
C ASN A 137 -19.97 -8.98 -1.64
N GLU A 138 -20.66 -8.00 -1.05
CA GLU A 138 -21.23 -6.89 -1.83
C GLU A 138 -20.15 -5.97 -2.42
N ASN A 139 -18.96 -5.93 -1.80
CA ASN A 139 -17.84 -5.07 -2.18
C ASN A 139 -18.23 -3.59 -2.33
N CYS A 140 -19.20 -3.14 -1.51
CA CYS A 140 -19.68 -1.78 -1.48
C CYS A 140 -18.80 -0.91 -0.57
N PRO A 141 -18.66 0.39 -0.88
CA PRO A 141 -17.88 1.27 -0.04
C PRO A 141 -18.57 1.45 1.31
N VAL A 142 -17.79 1.57 2.38
CA VAL A 142 -18.27 2.12 3.65
C VAL A 142 -18.97 3.46 3.35
N PRO A 143 -20.19 3.72 3.89
CA PRO A 143 -20.94 4.96 3.70
C PRO A 143 -20.22 6.19 4.30
N TYR A 144 -19.15 6.60 3.63
CA TYR A 144 -18.29 7.70 4.01
C TYR A 144 -17.80 8.38 2.72
N PRO A 145 -17.88 9.73 2.61
CA PRO A 145 -17.68 10.45 1.35
C PRO A 145 -16.40 10.07 0.60
N ARG A 146 -15.29 9.85 1.31
CA ARG A 146 -14.01 9.46 0.70
C ARG A 146 -14.07 8.11 -0.01
N TYR A 147 -14.72 7.11 0.59
CA TYR A 147 -14.78 5.76 0.03
C TYR A 147 -15.82 5.67 -1.09
N GLN A 148 -16.94 6.38 -0.95
CA GLN A 148 -17.91 6.54 -2.04
C GLN A 148 -17.26 7.20 -3.26
N MET A 149 -16.56 8.33 -3.06
CA MET A 149 -15.80 9.01 -4.11
C MET A 149 -14.82 8.06 -4.82
N LEU A 150 -14.04 7.31 -4.05
CA LEU A 150 -13.05 6.39 -4.62
C LEU A 150 -13.72 5.32 -5.47
N MET A 151 -14.81 4.72 -4.99
CA MET A 151 -15.55 3.70 -5.71
C MET A 151 -16.17 4.26 -7.00
N ASP A 152 -16.76 5.45 -6.95
CA ASP A 152 -17.37 6.11 -8.10
C ASP A 152 -16.32 6.51 -9.15
N TYR A 153 -15.17 7.03 -8.69
CA TYR A 153 -14.01 7.29 -9.54
C TYR A 153 -13.54 6.03 -10.26
N LEU A 154 -13.34 4.93 -9.54
CA LEU A 154 -12.94 3.65 -10.13
C LEU A 154 -13.99 3.12 -11.13
N ASN A 155 -15.27 3.32 -10.84
CA ASN A 155 -16.38 2.93 -11.72
C ASN A 155 -16.39 3.68 -13.07
N LEU A 156 -15.72 4.83 -13.19
CA LEU A 156 -15.54 5.50 -14.49
C LEU A 156 -14.88 4.58 -15.53
N SER A 157 -14.06 3.61 -15.09
CA SER A 157 -13.41 2.60 -15.96
C SER A 157 -14.41 1.85 -16.85
N ARG A 158 -15.64 1.62 -16.38
CA ARG A 158 -16.70 0.90 -17.13
C ARG A 158 -17.06 1.60 -18.45
N SER A 159 -16.90 2.93 -18.50
CA SER A 159 -17.13 3.73 -19.70
C SER A 159 -15.90 3.85 -20.62
N LYS A 160 -14.74 3.29 -20.23
CA LYS A 160 -13.43 3.47 -20.89
C LYS A 160 -12.88 2.15 -21.44
N THR A 161 -13.75 1.35 -22.08
CA THR A 161 -13.43 -0.01 -22.56
C THR A 161 -12.25 -0.09 -23.54
N SER A 162 -11.91 0.99 -24.24
CA SER A 162 -10.78 1.05 -25.18
C SER A 162 -9.40 1.14 -24.52
N ARG A 163 -9.31 1.29 -23.19
CA ARG A 163 -8.05 1.50 -22.46
C ARG A 163 -7.41 0.23 -21.90
N GLY A 164 -8.03 -0.94 -22.10
CA GLY A 164 -7.50 -2.21 -21.57
C GLY A 164 -7.57 -2.31 -20.04
N LEU A 165 -8.50 -1.60 -19.41
CA LEU A 165 -8.72 -1.68 -17.96
C LEU A 165 -9.44 -2.99 -17.59
N HIS A 166 -9.14 -3.54 -16.42
CA HIS A 166 -9.84 -4.73 -15.92
C HIS A 166 -11.31 -4.41 -15.53
N HIS A 167 -12.13 -5.46 -15.37
CA HIS A 167 -13.58 -5.34 -15.14
C HIS A 167 -13.99 -5.32 -13.67
N PHE A 168 -13.07 -4.99 -12.75
CA PHE A 168 -13.27 -5.08 -11.29
C PHE A 168 -13.06 -3.73 -10.59
N PRO A 169 -13.81 -2.67 -10.92
CA PRO A 169 -13.62 -1.35 -10.31
C PRO A 169 -13.75 -1.36 -8.78
N GLU A 170 -14.43 -2.36 -8.22
CA GLU A 170 -14.58 -2.58 -6.78
C GLU A 170 -13.36 -3.22 -6.10
N TYR A 171 -12.23 -3.39 -6.79
CA TYR A 171 -11.04 -4.07 -6.25
C TYR A 171 -10.55 -3.51 -4.92
N GLY A 172 -10.69 -2.20 -4.69
CA GLY A 172 -10.31 -1.56 -3.43
C GLY A 172 -11.03 -2.13 -2.20
N ALA A 173 -12.20 -2.76 -2.39
CA ALA A 173 -12.96 -3.39 -1.32
C ALA A 173 -12.42 -4.76 -0.88
N PHE A 174 -11.61 -5.43 -1.71
CA PHE A 174 -11.23 -6.83 -1.46
C PHE A 174 -9.73 -7.12 -1.59
N ILE A 175 -8.89 -6.16 -2.00
CA ILE A 175 -7.44 -6.31 -1.95
C ILE A 175 -6.91 -5.89 -0.57
N CYS A 176 -5.84 -6.53 -0.12
CA CYS A 176 -5.20 -6.19 1.15
C CYS A 176 -3.67 -6.14 1.01
N GLY A 177 -3.06 -5.10 1.59
CA GLY A 177 -1.62 -4.87 1.65
C GLY A 177 -1.00 -4.98 3.04
N SER A 178 0.31 -5.17 3.05
CA SER A 178 1.15 -4.93 4.24
C SER A 178 2.18 -3.88 3.88
N GLN A 179 2.14 -2.77 4.60
CA GLN A 179 2.89 -1.56 4.26
C GLN A 179 3.78 -1.18 5.44
N VAL A 180 4.97 -0.66 5.13
CA VAL A 180 5.90 -0.15 6.14
C VAL A 180 6.40 1.23 5.72
N GLN A 181 6.39 2.15 6.66
CA GLN A 181 6.85 3.53 6.51
C GLN A 181 8.12 3.70 7.34
N LEU A 182 9.22 4.10 6.70
CA LEU A 182 10.50 4.30 7.37
C LEU A 182 10.97 5.74 7.21
N ASP A 183 11.46 6.34 8.30
CA ASP A 183 12.03 7.69 8.26
C ASP A 183 13.22 7.78 7.31
N VAL A 184 13.24 8.87 6.52
CA VAL A 184 14.31 9.21 5.59
C VAL A 184 14.74 10.66 5.76
N SER A 185 15.93 10.97 5.27
CA SER A 185 16.48 12.32 5.23
C SER A 185 16.55 12.86 3.81
N ARG A 186 16.78 14.18 3.69
CA ARG A 186 17.09 14.82 2.39
C ARG A 186 18.23 14.14 1.65
N SER A 187 19.20 13.60 2.38
CA SER A 187 20.40 13.00 1.80
C SER A 187 20.18 11.57 1.25
N ASN A 188 19.12 10.87 1.69
CA ASN A 188 18.96 9.45 1.34
C ASN A 188 17.58 9.05 0.79
N TYR A 189 16.51 9.86 0.88
CA TYR A 189 15.19 9.42 0.43
C TYR A 189 15.20 8.94 -1.03
N LEU A 190 15.92 9.65 -1.92
CA LEU A 190 16.01 9.28 -3.33
C LEU A 190 16.82 7.99 -3.54
N ARG A 191 17.88 7.80 -2.74
CA ARG A 191 18.68 6.57 -2.73
C ARG A 191 17.83 5.37 -2.32
N VAL A 192 17.01 5.55 -1.29
CA VAL A 192 16.04 4.54 -0.83
C VAL A 192 15.04 4.20 -1.93
N ILE A 193 14.39 5.20 -2.54
CA ILE A 193 13.44 4.98 -3.64
C ILE A 193 14.11 4.18 -4.79
N ASN A 194 15.31 4.57 -5.21
CA ASN A 194 16.04 3.91 -6.28
C ASN A 194 16.51 2.49 -5.92
N ALA A 195 17.03 2.27 -4.70
CA ALA A 195 17.47 0.96 -4.26
C ALA A 195 16.30 -0.02 -4.16
N PHE A 196 15.18 0.43 -3.58
CA PHE A 196 14.02 -0.43 -3.38
C PHE A 196 13.21 -0.66 -4.68
N THR A 197 13.28 0.25 -5.65
CA THR A 197 12.75 0.00 -7.01
C THR A 197 13.46 -1.19 -7.66
N GLN A 198 14.77 -1.35 -7.43
CA GLN A 198 15.57 -2.42 -8.06
C GLN A 198 15.23 -3.82 -7.56
N ILE A 199 14.75 -3.94 -6.31
CA ILE A 199 14.50 -5.24 -5.66
C ILE A 199 13.05 -5.72 -5.81
N GLU A 200 12.22 -5.03 -6.58
CA GLU A 200 10.79 -5.35 -6.72
C GLU A 200 10.53 -6.78 -7.23
N ALA A 201 11.45 -7.35 -8.02
CA ALA A 201 11.39 -8.75 -8.44
C ALA A 201 11.50 -9.73 -7.26
N ALA A 202 12.46 -9.51 -6.35
CA ALA A 202 12.60 -10.33 -5.14
C ALA A 202 11.40 -10.14 -4.20
N LYS A 203 10.91 -8.90 -4.05
CA LYS A 203 9.71 -8.63 -3.25
C LYS A 203 8.49 -9.35 -3.81
N ALA A 204 8.33 -9.38 -5.13
CA ALA A 204 7.27 -10.15 -5.76
C ALA A 204 7.40 -11.65 -5.51
N TYR A 205 8.61 -12.19 -5.62
CA TYR A 205 8.86 -13.62 -5.37
C TYR A 205 8.60 -14.00 -3.90
N LEU A 206 9.11 -13.22 -2.95
CA LEU A 206 9.05 -13.50 -1.50
C LEU A 206 7.67 -13.28 -0.89
N PHE A 207 6.95 -12.26 -1.34
CA PHE A 207 5.77 -11.75 -0.63
C PHE A 207 4.48 -11.87 -1.43
N ALA A 208 4.45 -12.68 -2.48
CA ALA A 208 3.23 -12.95 -3.22
C ALA A 208 2.18 -13.64 -2.33
N ASN A 209 1.00 -13.06 -2.23
CA ASN A 209 -0.13 -13.63 -1.48
C ASN A 209 -1.48 -13.11 -1.99
N SER A 210 -1.61 -12.87 -3.29
CA SER A 210 -2.84 -12.34 -3.87
C SER A 210 -3.12 -12.96 -5.23
N GLU A 211 -3.11 -14.28 -5.32
CA GLU A 211 -3.69 -14.98 -6.48
C GLU A 211 -5.18 -14.68 -6.57
N PHE A 212 -5.68 -14.47 -7.78
CA PHE A 212 -7.07 -14.10 -8.00
C PHE A 212 -7.79 -15.15 -8.83
N SER A 213 -8.98 -15.57 -8.37
CA SER A 213 -9.81 -16.58 -9.02
C SER A 213 -10.76 -16.00 -10.08
N GLY A 214 -11.05 -14.70 -10.04
CA GLY A 214 -12.02 -14.07 -10.95
C GLY A 214 -11.50 -13.78 -12.36
N ALA A 215 -10.20 -13.97 -12.61
CA ALA A 215 -9.60 -13.81 -13.93
C ALA A 215 -8.42 -14.78 -14.12
N ASP A 216 -8.19 -15.20 -15.36
CA ASP A 216 -7.06 -16.07 -15.72
C ASP A 216 -5.77 -15.26 -15.93
N TRP A 217 -5.31 -14.61 -14.85
CA TRP A 217 -4.03 -13.91 -14.85
C TRP A 217 -2.90 -14.84 -14.41
N ASP A 218 -1.82 -14.88 -15.20
CA ASP A 218 -0.60 -15.61 -14.86
C ASP A 218 0.26 -14.81 -13.87
N THR A 219 -0.24 -14.66 -12.64
CA THR A 219 0.49 -14.01 -11.55
C THR A 219 -0.01 -14.50 -10.18
N LYS A 220 0.90 -14.49 -9.22
CA LYS A 220 0.66 -14.65 -7.78
C LYS A 220 0.35 -13.32 -7.08
N ILE A 221 0.43 -12.21 -7.82
CA ILE A 221 0.22 -10.84 -7.34
C ILE A 221 -0.78 -10.10 -8.24
N SER A 222 -2.04 -10.52 -8.19
CA SER A 222 -3.11 -9.82 -8.92
C SER A 222 -3.30 -8.36 -8.47
N ARG A 223 -2.91 -8.00 -7.23
CA ARG A 223 -2.91 -6.61 -6.74
C ARG A 223 -2.19 -5.65 -7.68
N ASP A 224 -1.10 -6.08 -8.30
CA ASP A 224 -0.39 -5.25 -9.29
C ASP A 224 -1.32 -4.89 -10.45
N ILE A 225 -2.07 -5.86 -10.98
CA ILE A 225 -3.00 -5.65 -12.10
C ILE A 225 -4.17 -4.76 -11.67
N PHE A 226 -4.73 -4.99 -10.49
CA PHE A 226 -5.82 -4.16 -9.96
C PHE A 226 -5.45 -2.68 -9.84
N TRP A 227 -4.20 -2.40 -9.47
CA TRP A 227 -3.69 -1.03 -9.40
C TRP A 227 -3.32 -0.47 -10.78
N GLU A 228 -2.57 -1.22 -11.59
CA GLU A 228 -2.02 -0.77 -12.88
C GLU A 228 -3.04 -0.69 -14.01
N GLU A 229 -4.07 -1.54 -14.01
CA GLU A 229 -5.10 -1.61 -15.06
C GLU A 229 -6.45 -1.04 -14.59
N SER A 230 -6.42 -0.07 -13.66
CA SER A 230 -7.59 0.67 -13.19
C SER A 230 -7.50 2.17 -13.52
N MET A 231 -8.47 2.96 -13.03
CA MET A 231 -8.43 4.42 -13.19
C MET A 231 -7.17 5.05 -12.56
N HIS A 232 -6.63 4.47 -11.49
CA HIS A 232 -5.35 4.92 -10.92
C HIS A 232 -4.17 4.70 -11.88
N GLY A 233 -4.26 3.69 -12.75
CA GLY A 233 -3.23 3.29 -13.71
C GLY A 233 -3.26 3.99 -15.06
N ILE A 234 -4.16 4.98 -15.26
CA ILE A 234 -4.23 5.76 -16.50
C ILE A 234 -2.88 6.41 -16.84
N TYR A 235 -2.15 6.89 -15.82
CA TYR A 235 -0.80 7.40 -15.95
C TYR A 235 0.18 6.45 -15.25
N PRO A 236 1.16 5.87 -15.95
CA PRO A 236 2.14 4.96 -15.36
C PRO A 236 2.94 5.57 -14.20
N GLU A 237 3.12 6.89 -14.20
CA GLU A 237 3.82 7.62 -13.14
C GLU A 237 2.99 7.73 -11.84
N ASN A 238 1.71 7.38 -11.87
CA ASN A 238 0.84 7.42 -10.70
C ASN A 238 0.89 6.14 -9.86
N VAL A 239 1.24 4.97 -10.41
CA VAL A 239 1.07 3.69 -9.72
C VAL A 239 2.09 2.63 -10.14
N GLY A 240 2.40 1.71 -9.23
CA GLY A 240 3.18 0.52 -9.51
C GLY A 240 4.69 0.70 -9.27
N VAL A 241 5.49 0.04 -10.09
CA VAL A 241 6.96 0.15 -10.06
C VAL A 241 7.39 1.42 -10.80
N ASN A 242 8.29 2.21 -10.19
CA ASN A 242 8.92 3.34 -10.87
C ASN A 242 9.56 2.86 -12.19
N THR A 243 9.24 3.53 -13.30
CA THR A 243 9.67 3.07 -14.64
C THR A 243 11.17 3.23 -14.90
N ARG A 244 11.87 3.98 -14.04
CA ARG A 244 13.31 4.23 -14.10
C ARG A 244 13.84 4.63 -12.73
N LEU A 245 15.17 4.60 -12.60
CA LEU A 245 15.86 5.23 -11.48
C LEU A 245 15.97 6.74 -11.70
N PHE A 246 15.94 7.48 -10.61
CA PHE A 246 16.01 8.93 -10.61
C PHE A 246 17.43 9.42 -10.37
N LYS A 247 17.87 10.39 -11.16
CA LYS A 247 19.21 10.95 -11.07
C LYS A 247 19.37 11.90 -9.89
N ASP A 248 18.38 12.78 -9.70
CA ASP A 248 18.40 13.86 -8.71
C ASP A 248 16.96 14.24 -8.28
N GLU A 249 16.84 15.16 -7.31
CA GLU A 249 15.53 15.60 -6.79
C GLU A 249 14.65 16.20 -7.90
N ASP A 250 15.24 16.99 -8.81
CA ASP A 250 14.49 17.62 -9.90
C ASP A 250 13.91 16.56 -10.85
N ASP A 251 14.71 15.55 -11.19
CA ASP A 251 14.29 14.41 -12.00
C ASP A 251 13.14 13.60 -11.36
N PHE A 252 13.18 13.40 -10.04
CA PHE A 252 12.10 12.74 -9.30
C PHE A 252 10.81 13.55 -9.27
N PHE A 253 10.89 14.86 -9.02
CA PHE A 253 9.69 15.69 -8.98
C PHE A 253 9.12 15.98 -10.37
N ASP A 254 9.94 15.97 -11.41
CA ASP A 254 9.46 15.96 -12.80
C ASP A 254 8.65 14.68 -13.10
N TYR A 255 9.12 13.53 -12.62
CA TYR A 255 8.38 12.28 -12.71
C TYR A 255 7.04 12.32 -11.94
N LEU A 256 7.05 12.77 -10.67
CA LEU A 256 5.80 12.96 -9.91
C LEU A 256 4.85 13.96 -10.57
N ASN A 257 5.36 14.94 -11.30
CA ASN A 257 4.55 15.92 -12.01
C ASN A 257 3.73 15.30 -13.17
N HIS A 258 4.02 14.05 -13.56
CA HIS A 258 3.23 13.28 -14.51
C HIS A 258 2.16 12.38 -13.87
N SER A 259 2.13 12.30 -12.53
CA SER A 259 1.12 11.54 -11.80
C SER A 259 -0.24 12.24 -11.75
N ALA A 260 -1.25 11.57 -11.21
CA ALA A 260 -2.65 11.94 -11.39
C ALA A 260 -3.20 12.82 -10.26
N ILE A 261 -3.99 13.83 -10.63
CA ILE A 261 -5.01 14.43 -9.77
C ILE A 261 -6.37 14.02 -10.34
N PHE A 262 -7.25 13.51 -9.48
CA PHE A 262 -8.56 12.97 -9.89
C PHE A 262 -9.70 13.33 -8.94
N THR A 263 -9.42 14.09 -7.88
CA THR A 263 -10.40 14.54 -6.91
C THR A 263 -10.09 15.97 -6.46
N ALA A 264 -11.12 16.68 -6.04
CA ALA A 264 -11.05 18.03 -5.52
C ALA A 264 -12.15 18.23 -4.47
N GLU A 265 -11.95 19.16 -3.55
CA GLU A 265 -12.96 19.54 -2.55
C GLU A 265 -13.34 21.02 -2.71
N ARG A 266 -14.64 21.32 -2.71
CA ARG A 266 -15.17 22.71 -2.72
C ARG A 266 -16.31 22.80 -1.72
N ASP A 267 -16.28 23.81 -0.86
CA ASP A 267 -17.37 24.10 0.09
C ASP A 267 -17.84 22.88 0.92
N GLY A 268 -16.90 22.00 1.29
CA GLY A 268 -17.18 20.77 2.05
C GLY A 268 -17.76 19.62 1.22
N GLN A 269 -17.86 19.77 -0.11
CA GLN A 269 -18.24 18.71 -1.03
C GLN A 269 -17.01 18.12 -1.72
N THR A 270 -17.01 16.80 -1.89
CA THR A 270 -15.99 16.07 -2.64
C THR A 270 -16.45 15.82 -4.07
N TYR A 271 -15.55 16.06 -5.02
CA TYR A 271 -15.75 15.78 -6.45
C TYR A 271 -14.71 14.79 -6.95
N TYR A 272 -15.07 14.04 -7.98
CA TYR A 272 -14.15 13.20 -8.73
C TYR A 272 -14.27 13.47 -10.23
N PHE A 273 -13.20 13.19 -10.96
CA PHE A 273 -13.14 13.44 -12.40
C PHE A 273 -12.17 12.48 -13.08
N TYR A 274 -12.20 12.45 -14.42
CA TYR A 274 -11.19 11.72 -15.18
C TYR A 274 -9.80 12.28 -14.86
N PRO A 275 -8.78 11.44 -14.56
CA PRO A 275 -7.52 11.93 -14.01
C PRO A 275 -6.83 12.91 -14.96
N ILE A 276 -6.23 13.94 -14.40
CA ILE A 276 -5.45 14.96 -15.09
C ILE A 276 -4.02 14.89 -14.52
N GLN A 277 -3.00 14.97 -15.38
CA GLN A 277 -1.62 15.00 -14.89
C GLN A 277 -1.35 16.28 -14.10
N ALA A 278 -0.59 16.18 -13.01
CA ALA A 278 -0.27 17.32 -12.15
C ALA A 278 0.34 18.50 -12.92
N ARG A 279 1.13 18.25 -13.97
CA ARG A 279 1.73 19.27 -14.85
C ARG A 279 0.71 20.10 -15.63
N ASP A 280 -0.41 19.49 -15.99
CA ASP A 280 -1.45 20.07 -16.86
C ASP A 280 -2.63 20.62 -16.04
N TYR A 281 -2.71 20.25 -14.75
CA TYR A 281 -3.84 20.54 -13.87
C TYR A 281 -4.19 22.02 -13.80
N LEU A 282 -3.24 22.87 -13.38
CA LEU A 282 -3.47 24.32 -13.22
C LEU A 282 -3.67 25.05 -14.56
N ALA A 283 -3.27 24.44 -15.68
CA ALA A 283 -3.47 25.00 -17.02
C ALA A 283 -4.82 24.59 -17.64
N THR A 284 -5.54 23.65 -17.02
CA THR A 284 -6.85 23.19 -17.47
C THR A 284 -7.89 24.28 -17.18
N PRO A 285 -8.58 24.87 -18.17
CA PRO A 285 -9.50 25.98 -17.91
C PRO A 285 -10.69 25.59 -17.03
N GLU A 286 -11.28 24.43 -17.32
CA GLU A 286 -12.46 23.86 -16.67
C GLU A 286 -12.32 22.34 -16.62
N ILE A 287 -12.77 21.75 -15.51
CA ILE A 287 -12.78 20.31 -15.29
C ILE A 287 -14.24 19.85 -15.23
N GLN A 288 -14.62 18.95 -16.13
CA GLN A 288 -15.85 18.19 -16.00
C GLN A 288 -15.70 17.18 -14.87
N ALA A 289 -16.41 17.41 -13.77
CA ALA A 289 -16.36 16.62 -12.56
C ALA A 289 -17.75 16.10 -12.19
N PHE A 290 -17.77 15.16 -11.25
CA PHE A 290 -18.97 14.51 -10.76
C PHE A 290 -19.06 14.70 -9.25
N THR A 291 -20.28 14.98 -8.78
CA THR A 291 -20.61 14.90 -7.36
C THR A 291 -20.80 13.43 -6.94
N LEU A 292 -20.87 13.16 -5.64
CA LEU A 292 -21.21 11.82 -5.12
C LEU A 292 -22.63 11.34 -5.48
N ASN A 293 -23.51 12.25 -5.92
CA ASN A 293 -24.83 11.87 -6.45
C ASN A 293 -24.78 11.50 -7.94
N GLY A 294 -23.61 11.61 -8.58
CA GLY A 294 -23.40 11.39 -10.01
C GLY A 294 -23.75 12.60 -10.88
N ASP A 295 -24.14 13.73 -10.31
CA ASP A 295 -24.41 14.95 -11.07
C ASP A 295 -23.12 15.51 -11.68
N GLU A 296 -23.17 15.83 -12.96
CA GLU A 296 -22.08 16.46 -13.68
C GLU A 296 -22.02 17.96 -13.39
N VAL A 297 -20.82 18.45 -13.07
CA VAL A 297 -20.54 19.85 -12.76
C VAL A 297 -19.24 20.31 -13.42
N LEU A 298 -19.09 21.62 -13.59
CA LEU A 298 -17.82 22.23 -13.98
C LEU A 298 -17.17 22.84 -12.74
N ILE A 299 -15.90 22.46 -12.51
CA ILE A 299 -15.06 23.08 -11.49
C ILE A 299 -13.80 23.65 -12.13
N HIS A 300 -13.15 24.59 -11.44
CA HIS A 300 -11.85 25.12 -11.85
C HIS A 300 -10.73 24.54 -10.97
N PRO A 301 -9.56 24.22 -11.55
CA PRO A 301 -8.40 23.78 -10.79
C PRO A 301 -7.94 24.84 -9.79
N GLN A 302 -7.50 24.41 -8.61
CA GLN A 302 -6.95 25.27 -7.57
C GLN A 302 -5.61 24.71 -7.09
N GLU A 303 -4.71 25.57 -6.59
CA GLU A 303 -3.44 25.10 -6.04
C GLU A 303 -3.65 24.24 -4.78
N GLU A 304 -4.73 24.50 -4.07
CA GLU A 304 -5.19 23.75 -2.90
C GLU A 304 -5.44 22.27 -3.22
N ASP A 305 -5.78 21.91 -4.46
CA ASP A 305 -6.01 20.52 -4.86
C ASP A 305 -4.73 19.67 -4.79
N PHE A 306 -3.55 20.29 -4.85
CA PHE A 306 -2.30 19.58 -4.60
C PHE A 306 -2.17 19.11 -3.15
N GLN A 307 -2.98 19.63 -2.20
CA GLN A 307 -2.97 19.17 -0.81
C GLN A 307 -3.57 17.77 -0.62
N THR A 308 -4.30 17.24 -1.60
CA THR A 308 -4.82 15.87 -1.59
C THR A 308 -4.04 14.94 -2.52
N HIS A 309 -3.09 15.48 -3.29
CA HIS A 309 -2.23 14.70 -4.18
C HIS A 309 -1.54 13.53 -3.45
N ARG A 310 -1.61 12.35 -4.04
CA ARG A 310 -0.95 11.12 -3.60
C ARG A 310 -0.55 10.32 -4.84
N SER A 311 0.73 9.94 -4.92
CA SER A 311 1.17 8.87 -5.82
C SER A 311 0.94 7.51 -5.16
N TYR A 312 0.60 6.52 -5.97
CA TYR A 312 0.40 5.12 -5.56
C TYR A 312 1.58 4.24 -6.05
N GLN A 313 2.75 4.84 -6.19
CA GLN A 313 3.99 4.12 -6.48
C GLN A 313 4.37 3.21 -5.31
N TYR A 314 5.11 2.15 -5.61
CA TYR A 314 5.53 1.15 -4.63
C TYR A 314 6.55 1.64 -3.60
N GLN A 315 7.28 2.69 -3.95
CA GLN A 315 8.12 3.48 -3.07
C GLN A 315 7.58 4.91 -3.09
N ASP A 316 6.70 5.23 -2.13
CA ASP A 316 6.05 6.53 -2.06
C ASP A 316 6.77 7.43 -1.05
N LEU A 317 7.22 8.61 -1.49
CA LEU A 317 7.68 9.64 -0.56
C LEU A 317 6.44 10.24 0.10
N THR A 318 6.31 10.10 1.41
CA THR A 318 5.10 10.56 2.10
C THR A 318 5.22 12.01 2.55
N THR A 319 4.08 12.63 2.85
CA THR A 319 4.04 13.96 3.49
C THR A 319 4.54 13.94 4.93
N ARG A 320 4.83 12.76 5.52
CA ARG A 320 5.36 12.62 6.89
C ARG A 320 6.89 12.69 6.94
N GLY A 321 7.57 12.74 5.78
CA GLY A 321 9.03 12.66 5.72
C GLY A 321 9.57 11.23 5.78
N THR A 322 8.74 10.25 5.40
CA THR A 322 9.08 8.83 5.32
C THR A 322 9.06 8.34 3.87
N VAL A 323 9.69 7.21 3.59
CA VAL A 323 9.34 6.40 2.41
C VAL A 323 8.41 5.28 2.86
N GLU A 324 7.27 5.18 2.20
CA GLU A 324 6.30 4.11 2.37
C GLU A 324 6.50 3.04 1.30
N PHE A 325 6.65 1.79 1.73
CA PHE A 325 6.76 0.63 0.86
C PHE A 325 5.40 -0.04 0.74
N ARG A 326 4.82 -0.02 -0.47
CA ARG A 326 3.39 -0.35 -0.71
C ARG A 326 3.16 -1.63 -1.53
N SER A 327 4.23 -2.28 -1.99
CA SER A 327 4.14 -3.35 -3.00
C SER A 327 3.99 -4.76 -2.46
N VAL A 328 3.92 -4.92 -1.13
CA VAL A 328 3.78 -6.23 -0.50
C VAL A 328 2.30 -6.52 -0.24
N CYS A 329 1.87 -7.73 -0.59
CA CYS A 329 0.55 -8.23 -0.22
C CYS A 329 0.47 -8.41 1.30
N THR A 330 -0.74 -8.38 1.86
CA THR A 330 -0.97 -8.91 3.21
C THR A 330 -0.36 -10.29 3.33
N GLN A 331 0.37 -10.54 4.41
CA GLN A 331 1.04 -11.81 4.65
C GLN A 331 0.19 -12.75 5.50
N PRO A 332 0.41 -14.08 5.41
CA PRO A 332 -0.08 -15.03 6.39
C PRO A 332 0.23 -14.59 7.82
N LEU A 333 -0.68 -14.87 8.75
CA LEU A 333 -0.63 -14.33 10.12
C LEU A 333 0.64 -14.74 10.88
N ASP A 334 1.18 -15.92 10.59
CA ASP A 334 2.40 -16.48 11.19
C ASP A 334 3.71 -15.81 10.70
N ARG A 335 3.62 -14.92 9.71
CA ARG A 335 4.77 -14.15 9.19
C ARG A 335 4.43 -12.68 8.91
N THR A 336 3.45 -12.14 9.62
CA THR A 336 2.94 -10.76 9.48
C THR A 336 4.05 -9.71 9.37
N PHE A 337 5.06 -9.77 10.24
CA PHE A 337 6.10 -8.75 10.34
C PHE A 337 7.33 -8.97 9.43
N ALA A 338 7.35 -10.06 8.64
CA ALA A 338 8.50 -10.38 7.80
C ALA A 338 8.80 -9.28 6.76
N SER A 339 7.75 -8.68 6.19
CA SER A 339 7.91 -7.55 5.26
C SER A 339 8.54 -6.33 5.93
N ALA A 340 8.09 -5.97 7.14
CA ALA A 340 8.63 -4.84 7.89
C ALA A 340 10.11 -5.05 8.23
N ALA A 341 10.46 -6.25 8.73
CA ALA A 341 11.82 -6.64 9.04
C ALA A 341 12.74 -6.60 7.81
N PHE A 342 12.27 -7.11 6.66
CA PHE A 342 13.02 -7.12 5.41
C PHE A 342 13.37 -5.69 4.96
N HIS A 343 12.37 -4.79 4.90
CA HIS A 343 12.61 -3.41 4.48
C HIS A 343 13.48 -2.64 5.48
N LEU A 344 13.25 -2.83 6.77
CA LEU A 344 14.00 -2.17 7.84
C LEU A 344 15.48 -2.56 7.81
N GLY A 345 15.78 -3.85 7.73
CA GLY A 345 17.14 -4.37 7.66
C GLY A 345 17.90 -3.81 6.45
N LEU A 346 17.27 -3.88 5.27
CA LEU A 346 17.85 -3.35 4.04
C LEU A 346 18.09 -1.84 4.10
N LEU A 347 17.19 -1.07 4.71
CA LEU A 347 17.38 0.38 4.88
C LEU A 347 18.59 0.69 5.79
N VAL A 348 18.76 -0.05 6.88
CA VAL A 348 19.89 0.14 7.81
C VAL A 348 21.23 -0.17 7.14
N HIS A 349 21.23 -1.05 6.14
CA HIS A 349 22.39 -1.38 5.30
C HIS A 349 22.29 -0.79 3.88
N LEU A 350 21.69 0.39 3.71
CA LEU A 350 21.51 1.01 2.40
C LEU A 350 22.81 1.09 1.57
N ASP A 351 23.95 1.45 2.18
CA ASP A 351 25.24 1.51 1.48
C ASP A 351 25.69 0.15 0.94
N LYS A 352 25.50 -0.92 1.72
CA LYS A 352 25.82 -2.30 1.30
C LYS A 352 24.84 -2.77 0.23
N LEU A 353 23.55 -2.48 0.39
CA LEU A 353 22.52 -2.79 -0.61
C LEU A 353 22.86 -2.15 -1.95
N GLU A 354 23.18 -0.85 -1.99
CA GLU A 354 23.56 -0.17 -3.23
C GLU A 354 24.87 -0.72 -3.83
N ALA A 355 25.84 -1.12 -3.00
CA ALA A 355 27.05 -1.80 -3.48
C ALA A 355 26.72 -3.14 -4.12
N TYR A 356 25.90 -3.96 -3.48
CA TYR A 356 25.43 -5.24 -4.00
C TYR A 356 24.66 -5.07 -5.31
N LEU A 357 23.66 -4.19 -5.36
CA LEU A 357 22.80 -3.99 -6.53
C LEU A 357 23.57 -3.53 -7.78
N ARG A 358 24.73 -2.87 -7.63
CA ARG A 358 25.59 -2.49 -8.77
C ARG A 358 26.16 -3.71 -9.50
N THR A 359 26.44 -4.79 -8.78
CA THR A 359 27.14 -5.98 -9.29
C THR A 359 26.33 -7.27 -9.15
N ALA A 360 25.07 -7.19 -8.71
CA ALA A 360 24.23 -8.35 -8.46
C ALA A 360 24.14 -9.25 -9.73
N PRO A 361 24.55 -10.53 -9.66
CA PRO A 361 24.56 -11.43 -10.81
C PRO A 361 23.20 -11.53 -11.51
N PHE A 362 22.11 -11.44 -10.75
CA PHE A 362 20.73 -11.43 -11.24
C PHE A 362 20.52 -10.50 -12.43
N PHE A 363 21.02 -9.26 -12.36
CA PHE A 363 20.83 -8.25 -13.41
C PHE A 363 21.69 -8.46 -14.66
N THR A 364 22.65 -9.40 -14.63
CA THR A 364 23.51 -9.69 -15.79
C THR A 364 22.71 -10.37 -16.90
N THR A 365 21.78 -11.25 -16.52
CA THR A 365 20.91 -11.96 -17.46
C THR A 365 19.51 -11.35 -17.51
N ALA A 366 18.96 -10.97 -16.36
CA ALA A 366 17.57 -10.50 -16.28
C ALA A 366 17.39 -9.05 -16.80
N GLY A 367 18.47 -8.27 -16.90
CA GLY A 367 18.39 -6.85 -17.25
C GLY A 367 17.89 -5.98 -16.10
N ARG A 368 17.39 -4.78 -16.40
CA ARG A 368 17.01 -3.76 -15.39
C ARG A 368 15.68 -3.07 -15.68
N ASP A 369 14.81 -3.72 -16.45
CA ASP A 369 13.42 -3.29 -16.59
C ASP A 369 12.64 -3.76 -15.36
N TYR A 370 12.66 -2.97 -14.29
CA TYR A 370 12.14 -3.38 -12.99
C TYR A 370 10.65 -3.71 -13.01
N LYS A 371 9.87 -3.04 -13.87
CA LYS A 371 8.44 -3.33 -14.05
C LYS A 371 8.24 -4.69 -14.71
N LEU A 372 8.98 -4.96 -15.80
CA LEU A 372 8.95 -6.27 -16.46
C LEU A 372 9.45 -7.38 -15.53
N LEU A 373 10.52 -7.14 -14.78
CA LEU A 373 11.08 -8.09 -13.83
C LEU A 373 10.06 -8.43 -12.75
N ARG A 374 9.41 -7.43 -12.13
CA ARG A 374 8.36 -7.68 -11.14
C ARG A 374 7.24 -8.52 -11.73
N ARG A 375 6.76 -8.19 -12.93
CA ARG A 375 5.71 -8.96 -13.62
C ARG A 375 6.14 -10.40 -13.89
N GLN A 376 7.35 -10.61 -14.40
CA GLN A 376 7.91 -11.94 -14.71
C GLN A 376 8.02 -12.80 -13.45
N PHE A 377 8.67 -12.29 -12.40
CA PHE A 377 8.95 -13.07 -11.19
C PHE A 377 7.74 -13.19 -10.24
N SER A 378 6.63 -12.54 -10.58
CA SER A 378 5.33 -12.78 -9.94
C SER A 378 4.53 -13.91 -10.57
N LYS A 379 4.95 -14.51 -11.70
CA LYS A 379 4.16 -15.53 -12.41
C LYS A 379 3.84 -16.77 -11.56
N LYS A 380 2.77 -17.48 -11.91
CA LYS A 380 2.38 -18.71 -11.20
C LYS A 380 3.42 -19.82 -11.40
N LYS A 381 4.07 -19.83 -12.58
CA LYS A 381 5.14 -20.76 -12.93
C LYS A 381 6.33 -19.99 -13.51
N LEU A 382 7.52 -20.32 -13.02
CA LEU A 382 8.80 -19.87 -13.55
C LEU A 382 9.50 -21.06 -14.21
N THR A 383 10.47 -20.81 -15.08
CA THR A 383 11.41 -21.88 -15.45
C THR A 383 12.37 -22.18 -14.31
N ASP A 384 13.01 -23.34 -14.32
CA ASP A 384 14.01 -23.71 -13.30
C ASP A 384 15.14 -22.67 -13.22
N GLU A 385 15.59 -22.12 -14.36
CA GLU A 385 16.62 -21.09 -14.39
C GLU A 385 16.14 -19.75 -13.82
N GLU A 386 14.90 -19.35 -14.14
CA GLU A 386 14.30 -18.13 -13.59
C GLU A 386 14.13 -18.24 -12.08
N GLU A 387 13.57 -19.35 -11.61
CA GLU A 387 13.38 -19.62 -10.18
C GLU A 387 14.70 -19.64 -9.43
N ALA A 388 15.71 -20.35 -9.95
CA ALA A 388 17.05 -20.36 -9.34
C ALA A 388 17.67 -18.95 -9.28
N ALA A 389 17.52 -18.14 -10.34
CA ALA A 389 18.08 -16.79 -10.39
C ALA A 389 17.44 -15.85 -9.35
N VAL A 390 16.10 -15.85 -9.23
CA VAL A 390 15.41 -14.99 -8.24
C VAL A 390 15.55 -15.51 -6.82
N LEU A 391 15.65 -16.84 -6.63
CA LEU A 391 15.91 -17.45 -5.34
C LEU A 391 17.26 -16.97 -4.77
N GLU A 392 18.34 -17.08 -5.54
CA GLU A 392 19.66 -16.63 -5.10
C GLU A 392 19.69 -15.11 -4.86
N PHE A 393 19.07 -14.33 -5.74
CA PHE A 393 18.91 -12.87 -5.53
C PHE A 393 18.16 -12.57 -4.22
N SER A 394 17.12 -13.34 -3.91
CA SER A 394 16.32 -13.16 -2.69
C SER A 394 17.07 -13.56 -1.43
N LYS A 395 17.88 -14.63 -1.49
CA LYS A 395 18.75 -15.06 -0.38
C LYS A 395 19.82 -14.02 -0.04
N ASP A 396 20.46 -13.45 -1.06
CA ASP A 396 21.45 -12.38 -0.88
C ASP A 396 20.80 -11.16 -0.18
N LEU A 397 19.60 -10.77 -0.62
CA LEU A 397 18.86 -9.66 -0.01
C LEU A 397 18.41 -9.96 1.42
N LEU A 398 17.96 -11.18 1.71
CA LEU A 398 17.60 -11.58 3.08
C LEU A 398 18.81 -11.58 4.01
N THR A 399 19.97 -12.03 3.53
CA THR A 399 21.22 -11.97 4.30
C THR A 399 21.58 -10.52 4.60
N LEU A 400 21.50 -9.62 3.62
CA LEU A 400 21.71 -8.18 3.84
C LEU A 400 20.70 -7.56 4.80
N ALA A 401 19.43 -7.99 4.74
CA ALA A 401 18.40 -7.53 5.67
C ALA A 401 18.72 -7.99 7.10
N GLU A 402 19.07 -9.27 7.28
CA GLU A 402 19.46 -9.85 8.57
C GLU A 402 20.66 -9.11 9.18
N GLU A 403 21.75 -8.93 8.44
CA GLU A 403 22.91 -8.14 8.88
C GLU A 403 22.51 -6.71 9.32
N GLY A 404 21.47 -6.15 8.70
CA GLY A 404 20.97 -4.80 8.98
C GLY A 404 20.22 -4.75 10.29
N LEU A 405 19.41 -5.76 10.56
CA LEU A 405 18.70 -5.94 11.83
C LEU A 405 19.67 -6.30 12.97
N GLU A 406 20.71 -7.09 12.72
CA GLU A 406 21.79 -7.35 13.69
C GLU A 406 22.48 -6.04 14.11
N LYS A 407 22.78 -5.16 13.14
CA LYS A 407 23.36 -3.84 13.42
C LYS A 407 22.44 -2.93 14.25
N ARG A 408 21.12 -3.12 14.18
CA ARG A 408 20.18 -2.39 15.05
C ARG A 408 20.23 -2.87 16.49
N ASP A 409 20.73 -4.08 16.75
CA ASP A 409 20.86 -4.68 18.09
C ASP A 409 19.53 -4.71 18.87
N LYS A 410 18.43 -5.00 18.15
CA LYS A 410 17.07 -5.10 18.72
C LYS A 410 16.45 -6.49 18.61
N GLN A 411 17.24 -7.50 18.21
CA GLN A 411 16.77 -8.88 18.04
C GLN A 411 15.60 -9.05 17.05
N GLU A 412 15.52 -8.18 16.05
CA GLU A 412 14.44 -8.17 15.04
C GLU A 412 14.66 -9.20 13.92
N MET A 413 15.80 -9.91 13.89
CA MET A 413 16.10 -10.94 12.88
C MET A 413 15.13 -12.13 12.92
N VAL A 414 14.52 -12.39 14.09
CA VAL A 414 13.55 -13.48 14.28
C VAL A 414 12.38 -13.41 13.28
N TYR A 415 12.01 -12.21 12.84
CA TYR A 415 10.93 -12.01 11.88
C TYR A 415 11.28 -12.43 10.44
N LEU A 416 12.57 -12.65 10.14
CA LEU A 416 13.02 -13.16 8.83
C LEU A 416 13.09 -14.69 8.79
N GLU A 417 13.09 -15.37 9.94
CA GLU A 417 13.22 -16.83 10.03
C GLU A 417 12.17 -17.62 9.23
N PRO A 418 10.88 -17.23 9.19
CA PRO A 418 9.91 -17.93 8.34
C PRO A 418 10.30 -17.93 6.85
N LEU A 419 10.81 -16.81 6.34
CA LEU A 419 11.27 -16.70 4.96
C LEU A 419 12.56 -17.48 4.73
N LYS A 420 13.53 -17.39 5.65
CA LYS A 420 14.79 -18.14 5.56
C LYS A 420 14.53 -19.65 5.46
N LYS A 421 13.64 -20.16 6.30
CA LYS A 421 13.22 -21.57 6.25
C LYS A 421 12.55 -21.95 4.93
N GLU A 422 11.70 -21.09 4.37
CA GLU A 422 11.05 -21.32 3.06
C GLU A 422 12.08 -21.41 1.93
N LEU A 423 13.14 -20.60 1.98
CA LEU A 423 14.20 -20.57 0.96
C LEU A 423 15.37 -21.54 1.22
N GLY A 424 15.35 -22.27 2.34
CA GLY A 424 16.41 -23.20 2.73
C GLY A 424 17.72 -22.53 3.18
N LEU A 425 17.62 -21.39 3.86
CA LEU A 425 18.74 -20.67 4.51
C LEU A 425 18.92 -21.06 5.97
#